data_AF-A0A9W6BB14-F1
#
_entry.id   AF-A0A9W6BB14-F1
#
_cell.length_a   1.000
_cell.length_b   1.000
_cell.length_c   1.000
_cell.angle_alpha   90.00
_cell.angle_beta   90.00
_cell.angle_gamma   90.00
#
_symmetry.space_group_name_H-M   'P 1'
#
loop_
_entity.id
_entity.type
_entity.pdbx_description
1 polymer ?
#
loop_
_entity_poly.entity_id
_entity_poly.type
_entity_poly.pdbx_seq_one_letter_code
_entity_poly.pdbx_strand_id
1 'polypeptide(L)'
;MFRAPVAEAAAPSTSRPQAHLLLPPRSLKHAGERAWAGRTPFGSHRDIITSIQTMARDRLSSGELTELEAVRARLNQQLGLATVPTEYETQRTAKANDCPECPEDDYHPSQGWRPQPHHLTKDQLWARIREEAQLDAASEPALASNLYSTILAHSNIEKSMAFLLANKLAWPTMLGMQLMRLIQDAYDDDSELMDACLADLQAVYDRDPACDRYTQAILYFKGFQAVQSYRVAHWLWQKGRKALALALQSRISEVFHVDIHPAAQLGRGIMIDHATGVVIGETAVVGDNVSMLHHVTLGGSGTSRGVRHPTIGHGVLLGAGVTVLGPVTVGAGSKVGAGSVVVTDIPCHAVAVGVPARIIKRDLIKEPVNTMDQCVDFVLNYDI
;
A
#
# COMPACT_ATOMS: atom_id res chain seq x y z
N MET A 1 -11.07 22.22 44.98
CA MET A 1 -12.03 21.75 46.00
C MET A 1 -13.40 22.31 45.63
N PHE A 2 -14.30 21.46 45.09
CA PHE A 2 -15.78 21.59 44.91
C PHE A 2 -16.33 22.91 44.25
N ARG A 3 -17.35 22.95 43.39
CA ARG A 3 -18.59 22.16 43.25
C ARG A 3 -19.32 22.65 41.97
N ALA A 4 -20.07 21.78 41.29
CA ALA A 4 -21.15 22.18 40.36
C ALA A 4 -22.38 22.70 41.13
N PRO A 5 -23.36 23.32 40.44
CA PRO A 5 -24.65 22.62 40.29
C PRO A 5 -25.41 22.86 38.97
N VAL A 6 -26.46 22.05 38.81
CA VAL A 6 -27.43 21.84 37.73
C VAL A 6 -28.69 22.70 37.91
N ALA A 7 -29.36 23.11 36.82
CA ALA A 7 -30.84 23.21 36.65
C ALA A 7 -31.13 23.66 35.19
N GLU A 8 -31.79 22.92 34.28
CA GLU A 8 -33.19 22.42 34.14
C GLU A 8 -34.21 23.42 33.53
N ALA A 9 -35.16 22.85 32.75
CA ALA A 9 -36.37 23.40 32.09
C ALA A 9 -36.19 24.06 30.69
N ALA A 10 -37.00 23.81 29.65
CA ALA A 10 -38.16 22.96 29.42
C ALA A 10 -38.42 22.86 27.89
N ALA A 11 -39.05 21.76 27.45
CA ALA A 11 -39.65 21.61 26.11
C ALA A 11 -41.06 22.26 26.05
N PRO A 12 -41.64 22.42 24.85
CA PRO A 12 -42.70 21.46 24.50
C PRO A 12 -42.71 20.94 23.06
N SER A 13 -43.35 19.78 22.95
CA SER A 13 -43.81 18.98 21.80
C SER A 13 -44.25 19.76 20.55
N THR A 14 -44.11 19.19 19.34
CA THR A 14 -45.21 18.42 18.73
C THR A 14 -44.77 17.52 17.54
N SER A 15 -45.24 16.28 17.59
CA SER A 15 -45.65 15.36 16.50
C SER A 15 -44.74 15.01 15.30
N ARG A 16 -44.29 13.74 15.30
CA ARG A 16 -43.93 12.89 14.15
C ARG A 16 -45.11 12.65 13.19
N PRO A 17 -44.86 12.11 11.98
CA PRO A 17 -45.01 10.66 11.80
C PRO A 17 -43.79 9.97 11.13
N GLN A 18 -43.52 8.75 11.60
CA GLN A 18 -42.58 7.78 11.02
C GLN A 18 -43.20 7.08 9.81
N ALA A 19 -42.42 6.87 8.75
CA ALA A 19 -42.72 5.89 7.70
C ALA A 19 -41.87 4.64 7.93
N HIS A 20 -42.53 3.55 8.33
CA HIS A 20 -42.02 2.20 8.29
C HIS A 20 -42.07 1.68 6.85
N LEU A 21 -40.97 1.12 6.33
CA LEU A 21 -41.00 0.26 5.15
C LEU A 21 -40.58 -1.15 5.57
N LEU A 22 -41.60 -1.98 5.73
CA LEU A 22 -41.54 -3.43 5.92
C LEU A 22 -41.31 -4.09 4.56
N LEU A 23 -40.29 -4.94 4.48
CA LEU A 23 -40.11 -5.90 3.37
C LEU A 23 -41.08 -7.08 3.56
N PRO A 24 -41.70 -7.61 2.49
CA PRO A 24 -42.50 -8.83 2.58
C PRO A 24 -41.65 -10.10 2.55
N PRO A 25 -42.10 -11.22 3.17
CA PRO A 25 -41.43 -12.50 3.08
C PRO A 25 -41.88 -13.27 1.83
N ARG A 26 -40.96 -13.94 1.14
CA ARG A 26 -41.31 -15.07 0.27
C ARG A 26 -40.43 -16.27 0.60
N SER A 27 -41.08 -17.29 1.13
CA SER A 27 -40.62 -18.66 1.19
C SER A 27 -40.76 -19.30 -0.19
N LEU A 28 -39.80 -20.13 -0.59
CA LEU A 28 -40.02 -21.33 -1.39
C LEU A 28 -38.87 -22.32 -1.15
N LYS A 29 -39.27 -23.57 -1.02
CA LYS A 29 -38.55 -24.71 -0.45
C LYS A 29 -37.58 -25.37 -1.45
N HIS A 30 -36.59 -26.04 -0.86
CA HIS A 30 -35.68 -27.09 -1.32
C HIS A 30 -35.85 -27.75 -2.70
N ALA A 31 -34.71 -27.99 -3.37
CA ALA A 31 -34.32 -29.31 -3.89
C ALA A 31 -32.82 -29.32 -4.21
N GLY A 32 -32.09 -30.37 -3.80
CA GLY A 32 -30.76 -30.70 -4.33
C GLY A 32 -29.67 -31.01 -3.30
N GLU A 33 -29.87 -32.05 -2.50
CA GLU A 33 -28.82 -32.68 -1.70
C GLU A 33 -27.82 -33.48 -2.56
N ARG A 34 -26.55 -33.50 -2.10
CA ARG A 34 -25.57 -34.62 -2.09
C ARG A 34 -25.05 -35.21 -3.41
N ALA A 35 -23.72 -35.10 -3.58
CA ALA A 35 -22.72 -36.20 -3.68
C ALA A 35 -21.48 -35.65 -4.43
N TRP A 36 -20.26 -35.70 -3.90
CA TRP A 36 -19.40 -36.89 -3.93
C TRP A 36 -18.22 -36.72 -2.95
N ALA A 37 -17.93 -37.79 -2.22
CA ALA A 37 -16.70 -37.97 -1.45
C ALA A 37 -15.68 -38.78 -2.26
N GLY A 38 -14.39 -38.43 -2.14
CA GLY A 38 -13.28 -39.36 -2.25
C GLY A 38 -12.49 -39.37 -3.57
N ARG A 39 -11.29 -38.77 -3.55
CA ARG A 39 -9.97 -39.41 -3.78
C ARG A 39 -8.88 -38.35 -4.04
N THR A 40 -7.85 -38.36 -3.21
CA THR A 40 -6.46 -37.97 -3.54
C THR A 40 -5.76 -39.19 -4.19
N PRO A 41 -4.69 -39.07 -5.01
CA PRO A 41 -3.41 -38.40 -4.67
C PRO A 41 -2.71 -37.60 -5.79
N PHE A 42 -1.67 -36.89 -5.37
CA PHE A 42 -0.70 -36.05 -6.11
C PHE A 42 -0.34 -36.46 -7.54
N GLY A 43 -0.21 -35.46 -8.43
CA GLY A 43 0.47 -35.57 -9.73
C GLY A 43 0.64 -34.22 -10.45
N SER A 44 1.89 -33.80 -10.64
CA SER A 44 2.45 -32.75 -11.51
C SER A 44 1.98 -31.28 -11.40
N HIS A 45 2.91 -30.46 -10.90
CA HIS A 45 2.88 -29.01 -10.69
C HIS A 45 2.93 -28.13 -11.98
N ARG A 46 2.22 -28.48 -13.06
CA ARG A 46 2.26 -27.68 -14.32
C ARG A 46 0.94 -27.24 -14.94
N ASP A 47 -0.22 -27.66 -14.45
CA ASP A 47 -1.50 -27.40 -15.15
C ASP A 47 -2.50 -26.46 -14.43
N ILE A 48 -2.10 -25.78 -13.35
CA ILE A 48 -2.98 -24.84 -12.63
C ILE A 48 -2.96 -23.42 -13.25
N ILE A 49 -1.90 -23.06 -13.98
CA ILE A 49 -1.78 -21.75 -14.65
C ILE A 49 -2.77 -21.62 -15.84
N THR A 50 -3.22 -22.74 -16.41
CA THR A 50 -4.12 -22.74 -17.58
C THR A 50 -5.62 -22.86 -17.22
N SER A 51 -5.97 -23.08 -15.94
CA SER A 51 -7.38 -23.19 -15.50
C SER A 51 -7.93 -21.96 -14.77
N ILE A 52 -7.15 -20.88 -14.64
CA ILE A 52 -7.62 -19.61 -14.03
C ILE A 52 -7.93 -18.53 -15.11
N GLN A 53 -7.68 -18.81 -16.38
CA GLN A 53 -7.99 -17.87 -17.49
C GLN A 53 -9.41 -18.01 -18.09
N THR A 54 -10.27 -18.89 -17.58
CA THR A 54 -11.56 -19.22 -18.23
C THR A 54 -12.75 -19.28 -17.27
N MET A 55 -12.87 -18.37 -16.30
CA MET A 55 -14.09 -18.29 -15.47
C MET A 55 -14.76 -16.91 -15.38
N ALA A 56 -14.50 -16.01 -16.33
CA ALA A 56 -15.21 -14.71 -16.41
C ALA A 56 -15.67 -14.28 -17.82
N ARG A 57 -15.46 -15.10 -18.86
CA ARG A 57 -15.99 -14.83 -20.22
C ARG A 57 -17.21 -15.69 -20.61
N ASP A 58 -17.48 -16.79 -19.92
CA ASP A 58 -18.47 -17.80 -20.37
C ASP A 58 -19.89 -17.62 -19.81
N ARG A 59 -20.42 -16.40 -19.78
CA ARG A 59 -21.87 -16.20 -19.51
C ARG A 59 -22.59 -15.25 -20.47
N LEU A 60 -21.89 -14.73 -21.48
CA LEU A 60 -22.51 -13.99 -22.56
C LEU A 60 -22.14 -14.70 -23.86
N SER A 61 -23.13 -15.10 -24.62
CA SER A 61 -22.94 -15.54 -26.00
C SER A 61 -22.26 -14.42 -26.81
N SER A 62 -21.59 -14.79 -27.90
CA SER A 62 -20.96 -13.82 -28.81
C SER A 62 -21.94 -12.74 -29.30
N GLY A 63 -23.21 -13.10 -29.46
CA GLY A 63 -24.29 -12.16 -29.78
C GLY A 63 -24.56 -11.15 -28.67
N GLU A 64 -24.64 -11.59 -27.41
CA GLU A 64 -24.88 -10.71 -26.26
C GLU A 64 -23.72 -9.73 -26.02
N LEU A 65 -22.47 -10.16 -26.27
CA LEU A 65 -21.30 -9.27 -26.23
C LEU A 65 -21.38 -8.16 -27.28
N THR A 66 -21.79 -8.52 -28.49
CA THR A 66 -21.92 -7.57 -29.61
C THR A 66 -23.06 -6.57 -29.34
N GLU A 67 -24.16 -7.03 -28.75
CA GLU A 67 -25.25 -6.13 -28.32
C GLU A 67 -24.81 -5.18 -27.20
N LEU A 68 -24.06 -5.67 -26.21
CA LEU A 68 -23.57 -4.85 -25.10
C LEU A 68 -22.62 -3.75 -25.61
N GLU A 69 -21.75 -4.09 -26.56
CA GLU A 69 -20.86 -3.14 -27.23
C GLU A 69 -21.63 -2.10 -28.05
N ALA A 70 -22.67 -2.52 -28.78
CA ALA A 70 -23.53 -1.61 -29.54
C ALA A 70 -24.35 -0.66 -28.65
N VAL A 71 -24.76 -1.12 -27.46
CA VAL A 71 -25.43 -0.28 -26.45
C VAL A 71 -24.44 0.72 -25.85
N ARG A 72 -23.23 0.28 -25.50
CA ARG A 72 -22.15 1.13 -24.98
C ARG A 72 -21.76 2.21 -25.99
N ALA A 73 -21.63 1.86 -27.26
CA ALA A 73 -21.29 2.81 -28.34
C ALA A 73 -22.37 3.89 -28.50
N ARG A 74 -23.66 3.51 -28.48
CA ARG A 74 -24.78 4.46 -28.52
C ARG A 74 -24.83 5.38 -27.32
N LEU A 75 -24.59 4.86 -26.12
CA LEU A 75 -24.53 5.65 -24.88
C LEU A 75 -23.38 6.66 -24.91
N ASN A 76 -22.21 6.24 -25.36
CA ASN A 76 -21.05 7.14 -25.49
C ASN A 76 -21.32 8.26 -26.50
N GLN A 77 -21.97 7.94 -27.63
CA GLN A 77 -22.36 8.93 -28.64
C GLN A 77 -23.40 9.93 -28.09
N GLN A 78 -24.40 9.48 -27.34
CA GLN A 78 -25.42 10.35 -26.74
C GLN A 78 -24.85 11.24 -25.63
N LEU A 79 -23.85 10.76 -24.90
CA LEU A 79 -23.22 11.49 -23.80
C LEU A 79 -22.03 12.35 -24.23
N GLY A 80 -21.68 12.37 -25.53
CA GLY A 80 -20.50 13.08 -26.03
C GLY A 80 -19.16 12.54 -25.48
N LEU A 81 -19.15 11.31 -24.99
CA LEU A 81 -17.96 10.65 -24.45
C LEU A 81 -17.18 10.00 -25.60
N ALA A 82 -15.90 10.34 -25.76
CA ALA A 82 -15.06 9.73 -26.77
C ALA A 82 -15.02 8.21 -26.57
N THR A 83 -15.31 7.44 -27.63
CA THR A 83 -15.18 5.98 -27.63
C THR A 83 -13.70 5.63 -27.51
N VAL A 84 -13.30 5.00 -26.40
CA VAL A 84 -11.96 4.41 -26.26
C VAL A 84 -11.87 3.26 -27.28
N PRO A 85 -10.96 3.29 -28.27
CA PRO A 85 -10.86 2.24 -29.28
C PRO A 85 -10.51 0.89 -28.66
N THR A 86 -11.00 -0.22 -29.22
CA THR A 86 -10.67 -1.59 -28.79
C THR A 86 -9.18 -1.95 -28.95
N GLU A 87 -8.41 -1.19 -29.73
CA GLU A 87 -6.94 -1.25 -29.79
C GLU A 87 -6.26 -0.84 -28.46
N TYR A 88 -6.99 -0.16 -27.56
CA TYR A 88 -6.48 0.30 -26.26
C TYR A 88 -6.30 -0.84 -25.26
N GLU A 89 -6.98 -1.98 -25.42
CA GLU A 89 -6.79 -3.17 -24.57
C GLU A 89 -5.57 -4.00 -25.00
N THR A 90 -5.27 -4.06 -26.29
CA THR A 90 -4.09 -4.79 -26.82
C THR A 90 -2.79 -3.98 -26.70
N GLN A 91 -2.86 -2.64 -26.67
CA GLN A 91 -1.70 -1.78 -26.38
C GLN A 91 -1.36 -1.67 -24.89
N ARG A 92 -2.29 -2.07 -23.99
CA ARG A 92 -2.16 -1.93 -22.53
C ARG A 92 -1.05 -2.78 -21.92
N THR A 93 -0.73 -3.91 -22.55
CA THR A 93 0.37 -4.80 -22.12
C THR A 93 1.70 -4.49 -22.81
N ALA A 94 1.70 -3.77 -23.93
CA ALA A 94 2.91 -3.47 -24.70
C ALA A 94 3.53 -2.11 -24.36
N LYS A 95 2.74 -1.04 -24.16
CA LYS A 95 3.28 0.33 -24.05
C LYS A 95 3.66 0.80 -22.64
N ALA A 96 3.25 0.10 -21.59
CA ALA A 96 3.63 0.46 -20.21
C ALA A 96 5.04 -0.03 -19.81
N ASN A 97 5.63 -0.95 -20.60
CA ASN A 97 6.92 -1.57 -20.33
C ASN A 97 8.05 -1.09 -21.24
N ASP A 98 7.76 -0.29 -22.28
CA ASP A 98 8.80 0.36 -23.09
C ASP A 98 9.30 1.61 -22.36
N CYS A 99 9.92 1.43 -21.18
CA CYS A 99 10.74 2.49 -20.61
C CYS A 99 11.99 2.61 -21.51
N PRO A 100 12.37 3.82 -21.97
CA PRO A 100 13.56 4.00 -22.80
C PRO A 100 14.81 3.45 -22.11
N GLU A 101 15.73 2.87 -22.89
CA GLU A 101 17.03 2.41 -22.39
C GLU A 101 17.83 3.60 -21.87
N CYS A 102 18.22 3.56 -20.61
CA CYS A 102 19.14 4.51 -20.02
C CYS A 102 20.60 4.06 -20.22
N PRO A 103 21.57 4.99 -20.27
CA PRO A 103 22.99 4.64 -20.35
C PRO A 103 23.40 3.66 -19.23
N GLU A 104 24.24 2.67 -19.54
CA GLU A 104 24.56 1.53 -18.65
C GLU A 104 25.18 1.92 -17.28
N ASP A 105 25.73 3.13 -17.16
CA ASP A 105 26.49 3.56 -15.98
C ASP A 105 25.63 4.13 -14.85
N ASP A 106 24.36 4.47 -15.10
CA ASP A 106 23.45 5.05 -14.09
C ASP A 106 22.36 4.05 -13.67
N TYR A 107 22.14 3.90 -12.36
CA TYR A 107 21.10 3.03 -11.78
C TYR A 107 19.71 3.39 -12.33
N HIS A 108 18.99 2.40 -12.84
CA HIS A 108 17.68 2.58 -13.49
C HIS A 108 16.52 2.07 -12.61
N PRO A 109 15.40 2.83 -12.47
CA PRO A 109 14.26 2.44 -11.65
C PRO A 109 13.73 1.02 -11.92
N SER A 110 13.67 0.59 -13.18
CA SER A 110 13.15 -0.74 -13.53
C SER A 110 14.03 -1.90 -13.02
N GLN A 111 15.24 -1.63 -12.54
CA GLN A 111 16.15 -2.64 -12.01
C GLN A 111 15.84 -3.05 -10.57
N GLY A 112 14.83 -2.42 -9.95
CA GLY A 112 14.38 -2.75 -8.58
C GLY A 112 15.37 -2.32 -7.49
N TRP A 113 15.00 -2.52 -6.22
CA TRP A 113 15.87 -2.11 -5.11
C TRP A 113 17.20 -2.87 -5.12
N ARG A 114 18.30 -2.12 -4.95
CA ARG A 114 19.65 -2.68 -4.85
C ARG A 114 20.43 -1.97 -3.74
N PRO A 115 21.26 -2.71 -2.98
CA PRO A 115 22.19 -2.09 -2.05
C PRO A 115 23.16 -1.17 -2.80
N GLN A 116 23.37 0.03 -2.27
CA GLN A 116 24.36 1.00 -2.75
C GLN A 116 25.66 0.87 -1.95
N PRO A 117 26.81 1.33 -2.48
CA PRO A 117 28.10 1.19 -1.80
C PRO A 117 28.16 1.79 -0.38
N HIS A 118 27.34 2.80 -0.07
CA HIS A 118 27.26 3.43 1.25
C HIS A 118 26.32 2.70 2.22
N HIS A 119 25.56 1.70 1.75
CA HIS A 119 24.64 0.94 2.60
C HIS A 119 25.41 0.01 3.53
N LEU A 120 25.01 0.01 4.80
CA LEU A 120 25.61 -0.84 5.82
C LEU A 120 25.15 -2.29 5.66
N THR A 121 26.02 -3.25 5.97
CA THR A 121 25.57 -4.63 6.16
C THR A 121 24.63 -4.71 7.37
N LYS A 122 23.82 -5.76 7.46
CA LYS A 122 22.91 -5.98 8.59
C LYS A 122 23.59 -5.86 9.96
N ASP A 123 24.77 -6.46 10.10
CA ASP A 123 25.51 -6.43 11.37
C ASP A 123 26.07 -5.04 11.68
N GLN A 124 26.57 -4.34 10.67
CA GLN A 124 27.06 -2.96 10.81
C GLN A 124 25.91 -2.00 11.15
N LEU A 125 24.78 -2.15 10.49
CA LEU A 125 23.57 -1.37 10.75
C LEU A 125 23.06 -1.62 12.17
N TRP A 126 22.99 -2.87 12.62
CA TRP A 126 22.57 -3.18 13.97
C TRP A 126 23.54 -2.63 15.03
N ALA A 127 24.84 -2.74 14.80
CA ALA A 127 25.84 -2.11 15.66
C ALA A 127 25.64 -0.59 15.73
N ARG A 128 25.37 0.06 14.60
CA ARG A 128 25.11 1.50 14.52
C ARG A 128 23.85 1.91 15.27
N ILE A 129 22.74 1.18 15.09
CA ILE A 129 21.48 1.41 15.82
C ILE A 129 21.71 1.32 17.34
N ARG A 130 22.48 0.33 17.79
CA ARG A 130 22.81 0.16 19.22
C ARG A 130 23.66 1.31 19.74
N GLU A 131 24.66 1.75 18.98
CA GLU A 131 25.50 2.90 19.34
C GLU A 131 24.64 4.17 19.50
N GLU A 132 23.80 4.48 18.51
CA GLU A 132 22.88 5.61 18.53
C GLU A 132 21.95 5.55 19.75
N ALA A 133 21.38 4.38 20.05
CA ALA A 133 20.49 4.19 21.20
C ALA A 133 21.22 4.33 22.56
N GLN A 134 22.50 3.93 22.64
CA GLN A 134 23.32 4.12 23.84
C GLN A 134 23.59 5.60 24.09
N LEU A 135 23.94 6.34 23.04
CA LEU A 135 24.16 7.78 23.11
C LEU A 135 22.90 8.50 23.59
N ASP A 136 21.74 8.19 22.99
CA ASP A 136 20.47 8.83 23.36
C ASP A 136 20.01 8.46 24.77
N ALA A 137 20.20 7.20 25.20
CA ALA A 137 19.88 6.78 26.56
C ALA A 137 20.77 7.45 27.61
N ALA A 138 22.01 7.76 27.27
CA ALA A 138 22.93 8.49 28.15
C ALA A 138 22.61 9.99 28.20
N SER A 139 22.19 10.58 27.08
CA SER A 139 21.87 12.03 27.02
C SER A 139 20.47 12.37 27.52
N GLU A 140 19.50 11.47 27.39
CA GLU A 140 18.11 11.70 27.78
C GLU A 140 17.59 10.59 28.71
N PRO A 141 17.78 10.75 30.04
CA PRO A 141 17.39 9.75 31.03
C PRO A 141 15.91 9.38 31.01
N ALA A 142 15.02 10.27 30.58
CA ALA A 142 13.59 9.98 30.50
C ALA A 142 13.26 8.90 29.45
N LEU A 143 14.11 8.76 28.42
CA LEU A 143 13.95 7.77 27.35
C LEU A 143 14.76 6.48 27.58
N ALA A 144 15.72 6.49 28.52
CA ALA A 144 16.66 5.40 28.73
C ALA A 144 15.99 4.03 28.89
N SER A 145 14.92 3.93 29.70
CA SER A 145 14.17 2.68 29.90
C SER A 145 13.52 2.18 28.60
N ASN A 146 12.99 3.09 27.77
CA ASN A 146 12.36 2.73 26.50
C ASN A 146 13.41 2.27 25.48
N LEU A 147 14.53 3.00 25.36
CA LEU A 147 15.64 2.65 24.48
C LEU A 147 16.28 1.32 24.89
N TYR A 148 16.45 1.09 26.20
CA TYR A 148 17.01 -0.16 26.69
C TYR A 148 16.09 -1.34 26.38
N SER A 149 14.80 -1.23 26.71
CA SER A 149 13.84 -2.31 26.49
C SER A 149 13.58 -2.58 25.00
N THR A 150 13.65 -1.57 24.13
CA THR A 150 13.31 -1.70 22.72
C THR A 150 14.52 -2.07 21.83
N ILE A 151 15.72 -1.62 22.19
CA ILE A 151 16.93 -1.81 21.37
C ILE A 151 18.02 -2.55 22.16
N LEU A 152 18.50 -1.96 23.26
CA LEU A 152 19.75 -2.41 23.88
C LEU A 152 19.69 -3.80 24.52
N ALA A 153 18.51 -4.22 24.98
CA ALA A 153 18.26 -5.53 25.56
C ALA A 153 18.21 -6.68 24.53
N HIS A 154 18.13 -6.37 23.24
CA HIS A 154 18.01 -7.40 22.19
C HIS A 154 19.36 -7.76 21.58
N SER A 155 19.49 -9.02 21.16
CA SER A 155 20.71 -9.53 20.53
C SER A 155 20.83 -9.14 19.06
N ASN A 156 19.71 -8.91 18.38
CA ASN A 156 19.63 -8.63 16.94
C ASN A 156 18.43 -7.74 16.60
N ILE A 157 18.40 -7.23 15.37
CA ILE A 157 17.38 -6.29 14.89
C ILE A 157 16.00 -6.95 14.81
N GLU A 158 15.91 -8.24 14.50
CA GLU A 158 14.65 -8.98 14.37
C GLU A 158 13.88 -9.01 15.69
N LYS A 159 14.57 -9.33 16.79
CA LYS A 159 13.97 -9.34 18.12
C LYS A 159 13.56 -7.94 18.57
N SER A 160 14.37 -6.92 18.23
CA SER A 160 14.08 -5.53 18.53
C SER A 160 12.83 -5.04 17.77
N MET A 161 12.76 -5.31 16.46
CA MET A 161 11.60 -4.99 15.63
C MET A 161 10.34 -5.74 16.08
N ALA A 162 10.45 -7.03 16.39
CA ALA A 162 9.33 -7.80 16.91
C ALA A 162 8.81 -7.22 18.23
N PHE A 163 9.70 -6.83 19.15
CA PHE A 163 9.31 -6.19 20.40
C PHE A 163 8.66 -4.83 20.17
N LEU A 164 9.27 -3.98 19.34
CA LEU A 164 8.75 -2.65 19.01
C LEU A 164 7.35 -2.73 18.42
N LEU A 165 7.18 -3.49 17.33
CA LEU A 165 5.92 -3.59 16.61
C LEU A 165 4.84 -4.24 17.49
N ALA A 166 5.19 -5.26 18.28
CA ALA A 166 4.24 -5.87 19.21
C ALA A 166 3.74 -4.89 20.27
N ASN A 167 4.61 -4.04 20.83
CA ASN A 167 4.20 -3.04 21.81
C ASN A 167 3.35 -1.93 21.19
N LYS A 168 3.67 -1.49 19.96
CA LYS A 168 2.84 -0.50 19.23
C LYS A 168 1.46 -1.06 18.90
N LEU A 169 1.40 -2.33 18.49
CA LEU A 169 0.18 -2.94 17.99
C LEU A 169 -0.66 -3.57 19.09
N ALA A 170 -0.14 -3.90 20.28
CA ALA A 170 -0.89 -4.57 21.34
C ALA A 170 -2.25 -3.90 21.65
N TRP A 171 -3.25 -4.73 21.96
CA TRP A 171 -4.57 -4.30 22.41
C TRP A 171 -5.09 -5.27 23.50
N PRO A 172 -6.16 -4.93 24.24
CA PRO A 172 -6.55 -5.70 25.43
C PRO A 172 -6.81 -7.20 25.21
N THR A 173 -7.17 -7.63 23.99
CA THR A 173 -7.45 -9.04 23.67
C THR A 173 -6.32 -9.74 22.91
N MET A 174 -5.29 -9.02 22.45
CA MET A 174 -4.08 -9.58 21.84
C MET A 174 -2.87 -8.93 22.49
N LEU A 175 -2.29 -9.66 23.44
CA LEU A 175 -1.23 -9.17 24.28
C LEU A 175 0.08 -9.00 23.50
N GLY A 176 0.91 -8.06 23.93
CA GLY A 176 2.22 -7.80 23.30
C GLY A 176 3.08 -9.05 23.18
N MET A 177 3.08 -9.96 24.16
CA MET A 177 3.84 -11.22 24.05
C MET A 177 3.32 -12.15 22.93
N GLN A 178 2.01 -12.19 22.69
CA GLN A 178 1.43 -12.99 21.61
C GLN A 178 1.79 -12.41 20.24
N LEU A 179 1.73 -11.09 20.11
CA LEU A 179 2.15 -10.38 18.89
C LEU A 179 3.66 -10.52 18.65
N MET A 180 4.47 -10.40 19.69
CA MET A 180 5.93 -10.52 19.57
C MET A 180 6.31 -11.92 19.06
N ARG A 181 5.71 -12.97 19.62
CA ARG A 181 5.92 -14.34 19.13
C ARG A 181 5.46 -14.50 17.68
N LEU A 182 4.29 -13.97 17.33
CA LEU A 182 3.75 -14.01 15.97
C LEU A 182 4.67 -13.36 14.95
N ILE A 183 5.24 -12.19 15.29
CA ILE A 183 6.16 -11.44 14.42
C ILE A 183 7.50 -12.18 14.31
N GLN A 184 8.00 -12.77 15.40
CA GLN A 184 9.19 -13.63 15.36
C GLN A 184 8.99 -14.84 14.47
N ASP A 185 7.86 -15.54 14.60
CA ASP A 185 7.53 -16.68 13.73
C ASP A 185 7.54 -16.28 12.24
N ALA A 186 7.12 -15.05 11.91
CA ALA A 186 7.18 -14.54 10.54
C ALA A 186 8.62 -14.27 10.08
N TYR A 187 9.45 -13.64 10.91
CA TYR A 187 10.86 -13.39 10.58
C TYR A 187 11.70 -14.66 10.49
N ASP A 188 11.41 -15.68 11.30
CA ASP A 188 12.10 -16.97 11.26
C ASP A 188 11.71 -17.81 10.04
N ASP A 189 10.47 -17.66 9.55
CA ASP A 189 9.95 -18.40 8.39
C ASP A 189 10.31 -17.74 7.04
N ASP A 190 10.43 -16.41 6.99
CA ASP A 190 10.70 -15.67 5.76
C ASP A 190 11.80 -14.59 5.96
N SER A 191 13.02 -14.92 5.50
CA SER A 191 14.17 -14.02 5.58
C SER A 191 14.03 -12.77 4.72
N GLU A 192 13.20 -12.80 3.66
CA GLU A 192 13.00 -11.64 2.78
C GLU A 192 12.31 -10.48 3.51
N LEU A 193 11.54 -10.77 4.56
CA LEU A 193 10.94 -9.74 5.40
C LEU A 193 11.98 -8.83 6.04
N MET A 194 13.09 -9.43 6.49
CA MET A 194 14.16 -8.66 7.12
C MET A 194 14.97 -7.92 6.07
N ASP A 195 15.26 -8.52 4.91
CA ASP A 195 15.91 -7.81 3.82
C ASP A 195 15.10 -6.58 3.36
N ALA A 196 13.77 -6.73 3.27
CA ALA A 196 12.88 -5.63 2.95
C ALA A 196 12.87 -4.56 4.07
N CYS A 197 12.89 -4.96 5.34
CA CYS A 197 13.00 -4.05 6.48
C CYS A 197 14.29 -3.22 6.42
N LEU A 198 15.43 -3.83 6.10
CA LEU A 198 16.71 -3.14 5.94
C LEU A 198 16.68 -2.17 4.77
N ALA A 199 16.12 -2.60 3.63
CA ALA A 199 15.94 -1.77 2.44
C ALA A 199 15.04 -0.54 2.72
N ASP A 200 13.91 -0.75 3.40
CA ASP A 200 12.98 0.32 3.77
C ASP A 200 13.61 1.31 4.75
N LEU A 201 14.39 0.81 5.72
CA LEU A 201 15.08 1.67 6.69
C LEU A 201 16.13 2.55 6.00
N GLN A 202 16.88 1.96 5.07
CA GLN A 202 17.86 2.69 4.29
C GLN A 202 17.20 3.72 3.37
N ALA A 203 16.05 3.38 2.78
CA ALA A 203 15.27 4.32 1.96
C ALA A 203 14.82 5.54 2.78
N VAL A 204 14.38 5.34 4.03
CA VAL A 204 14.04 6.45 4.92
C VAL A 204 15.26 7.30 5.22
N TYR A 205 16.38 6.69 5.62
CA TYR A 205 17.61 7.41 5.94
C TYR A 205 18.17 8.22 4.75
N ASP A 206 18.13 7.65 3.55
CA ASP A 206 18.69 8.28 2.34
C ASP A 206 17.81 9.42 1.81
N ARG A 207 16.48 9.36 2.03
CA ARG A 207 15.52 10.23 1.34
C ARG A 207 14.84 11.25 2.25
N ASP A 208 14.78 11.01 3.55
CA ASP A 208 14.21 11.97 4.49
C ASP A 208 15.32 12.83 5.12
N PRO A 209 15.45 14.11 4.74
CA PRO A 209 16.46 15.00 5.32
C PRO A 209 16.22 15.30 6.81
N ALA A 210 15.05 14.96 7.38
CA ALA A 210 14.79 15.05 8.81
C ALA A 210 15.17 13.78 9.59
N CYS A 211 15.67 12.75 8.89
CA CYS A 211 16.11 11.49 9.47
C CYS A 211 17.63 11.46 9.65
N ASP A 212 18.12 11.92 10.80
CA ASP A 212 19.57 11.97 11.06
C ASP A 212 20.15 10.60 11.51
N ARG A 213 19.28 9.67 11.94
CA ARG A 213 19.68 8.42 12.61
C ARG A 213 18.76 7.25 12.29
N TYR A 214 19.30 6.04 12.28
CA TYR A 214 18.52 4.83 12.07
C TYR A 214 17.57 4.55 13.25
N THR A 215 17.98 4.87 14.48
CA THR A 215 17.11 4.75 15.67
C THR A 215 15.85 5.60 15.56
N GLN A 216 15.95 6.79 14.96
CA GLN A 216 14.82 7.71 14.80
C GLN A 216 13.73 7.10 13.90
N ALA A 217 14.13 6.57 12.75
CA ALA A 217 13.23 5.90 11.82
C ALA A 217 12.56 4.66 12.45
N ILE A 218 13.34 3.82 13.12
CA ILE A 218 12.81 2.62 13.78
C ILE A 218 11.80 2.99 14.87
N LEU A 219 12.14 3.89 15.78
CA LEU A 219 11.35 4.14 17.00
C LEU A 219 10.12 5.04 16.77
N TYR A 220 10.22 6.01 15.86
CA TYR A 220 9.28 7.12 15.81
C TYR A 220 8.53 7.25 14.48
N PHE A 221 9.06 6.74 13.37
CA PHE A 221 8.41 6.94 12.08
C PHE A 221 7.36 5.88 11.82
N LYS A 222 6.10 6.28 12.06
CA LYS A 222 4.94 5.40 11.91
C LYS A 222 4.75 4.86 10.49
N GLY A 223 5.24 5.55 9.47
CA GLY A 223 5.21 5.05 8.09
C GLY A 223 6.07 3.81 7.90
N PHE A 224 7.31 3.86 8.38
CA PHE A 224 8.20 2.70 8.42
C PHE A 224 7.57 1.55 9.23
N GLN A 225 7.10 1.84 10.45
CA GLN A 225 6.45 0.85 11.33
C GLN A 225 5.20 0.22 10.68
N ALA A 226 4.40 1.00 9.96
CA ALA A 226 3.22 0.52 9.27
C ALA A 226 3.56 -0.43 8.12
N VAL A 227 4.59 -0.12 7.32
CA VAL A 227 5.06 -1.02 6.25
C VAL A 227 5.53 -2.35 6.84
N GLN A 228 6.36 -2.32 7.88
CA GLN A 228 6.84 -3.56 8.51
C GLN A 228 5.70 -4.39 9.12
N SER A 229 4.72 -3.72 9.73
CA SER A 229 3.53 -4.38 10.28
C SER A 229 2.65 -4.98 9.18
N TYR A 230 2.48 -4.28 8.06
CA TYR A 230 1.78 -4.79 6.89
C TYR A 230 2.48 -6.03 6.33
N ARG A 231 3.82 -6.08 6.29
CA ARG A 231 4.53 -7.26 5.79
C ARG A 231 4.22 -8.51 6.63
N VAL A 232 4.10 -8.37 7.95
CA VAL A 232 3.63 -9.47 8.82
C VAL A 232 2.17 -9.83 8.52
N ALA A 233 1.30 -8.85 8.29
CA ALA A 233 -0.08 -9.11 7.87
C ALA A 233 -0.16 -9.82 6.52
N HIS A 234 0.69 -9.44 5.55
CA HIS A 234 0.81 -10.07 4.24
C HIS A 234 1.28 -11.51 4.37
N TRP A 235 2.32 -11.77 5.17
CA TRP A 235 2.78 -13.12 5.46
C TRP A 235 1.66 -14.00 6.05
N LEU A 236 0.89 -13.49 7.02
CA LEU A 236 -0.27 -14.18 7.58
C LEU A 236 -1.34 -14.48 6.52
N TRP A 237 -1.57 -13.53 5.62
CA TRP A 237 -2.51 -13.68 4.51
C TRP A 237 -2.09 -14.82 3.59
N GLN A 238 -0.80 -14.89 3.22
CA GLN A 238 -0.24 -15.95 2.37
C GLN A 238 -0.31 -17.33 3.04
N LYS A 239 -0.14 -17.40 4.37
CA LYS A 239 -0.31 -18.64 5.16
C LYS A 239 -1.78 -19.03 5.38
N GLY A 240 -2.74 -18.32 4.76
CA GLY A 240 -4.17 -18.59 4.87
C GLY A 240 -4.80 -18.12 6.18
N ARG A 241 -4.07 -17.44 7.07
CA ARG A 241 -4.55 -16.90 8.35
C ARG A 241 -5.25 -15.54 8.15
N LYS A 242 -6.17 -15.48 7.18
CA LYS A 242 -6.77 -14.24 6.68
C LYS A 242 -7.50 -13.42 7.74
N ALA A 243 -8.23 -14.07 8.65
CA ALA A 243 -8.93 -13.37 9.73
C ALA A 243 -7.97 -12.57 10.63
N LEU A 244 -6.80 -13.15 10.94
CA LEU A 244 -5.79 -12.47 11.74
C LEU A 244 -5.07 -11.38 10.95
N ALA A 245 -4.80 -11.60 9.66
CA ALA A 245 -4.26 -10.58 8.78
C ALA A 245 -5.16 -9.34 8.70
N LEU A 246 -6.48 -9.52 8.58
CA LEU A 246 -7.47 -8.44 8.56
C LEU A 246 -7.60 -7.74 9.93
N ALA A 247 -7.55 -8.50 11.03
CA ALA A 247 -7.50 -7.90 12.36
C ALA A 247 -6.24 -7.04 12.55
N LEU A 248 -5.10 -7.49 12.03
CA LEU A 248 -3.85 -6.74 12.07
C LEU A 248 -3.92 -5.50 11.17
N GLN A 249 -4.48 -5.60 9.96
CA GLN A 249 -4.76 -4.44 9.10
C GLN A 249 -5.58 -3.37 9.83
N SER A 250 -6.68 -3.76 10.47
CA SER A 250 -7.51 -2.83 11.26
C SER A 250 -6.68 -2.15 12.35
N ARG A 251 -5.83 -2.91 13.05
CA ARG A 251 -4.99 -2.37 14.11
C ARG A 251 -3.91 -1.41 13.60
N ILE A 252 -3.28 -1.73 12.46
CA ILE A 252 -2.31 -0.86 11.78
C ILE A 252 -2.98 0.46 11.41
N SER A 253 -4.22 0.42 10.89
CA SER A 253 -5.01 1.61 10.57
C SER A 253 -5.31 2.45 11.81
N GLU A 254 -5.69 1.84 12.94
CA GLU A 254 -5.95 2.57 14.19
C GLU A 254 -4.71 3.24 14.78
N VAL A 255 -3.58 2.52 14.80
CA VAL A 255 -2.37 2.98 15.50
C VAL A 255 -1.55 3.93 14.63
N PHE A 256 -1.36 3.58 13.37
CA PHE A 256 -0.47 4.32 12.46
C PHE A 256 -1.22 5.24 11.50
N HIS A 257 -2.55 5.10 11.38
CA HIS A 257 -3.37 5.82 10.39
C HIS A 257 -2.98 5.48 8.96
N VAL A 258 -2.63 4.21 8.73
CA VAL A 258 -2.23 3.65 7.44
C VAL A 258 -3.04 2.38 7.21
N ASP A 259 -3.82 2.34 6.13
CA ASP A 259 -4.65 1.19 5.80
C ASP A 259 -4.11 0.50 4.54
N ILE A 260 -3.40 -0.61 4.72
CA ILE A 260 -2.86 -1.42 3.63
C ILE A 260 -3.50 -2.79 3.71
N HIS A 261 -4.26 -3.16 2.69
CA HIS A 261 -4.89 -4.46 2.62
C HIS A 261 -3.82 -5.57 2.58
N PRO A 262 -3.91 -6.64 3.39
CA PRO A 262 -2.88 -7.68 3.46
C PRO A 262 -2.57 -8.39 2.14
N ALA A 263 -3.52 -8.42 1.20
CA ALA A 263 -3.31 -9.00 -0.13
C ALA A 263 -2.60 -8.08 -1.14
N ALA A 264 -2.43 -6.79 -0.83
CA ALA A 264 -1.62 -5.89 -1.66
C ALA A 264 -0.20 -6.46 -1.78
N GLN A 265 0.57 -6.01 -2.77
CA GLN A 265 1.95 -6.42 -2.96
C GLN A 265 2.84 -5.19 -2.95
N LEU A 266 3.75 -5.10 -1.98
CA LEU A 266 4.72 -4.01 -1.86
C LEU A 266 6.14 -4.56 -2.02
N GLY A 267 6.91 -3.89 -2.87
CA GLY A 267 8.35 -4.10 -3.04
C GLY A 267 9.17 -3.68 -1.82
N ARG A 268 10.46 -3.46 -2.03
CA ARG A 268 11.46 -3.09 -1.01
C ARG A 268 11.95 -1.65 -1.20
N GLY A 269 12.50 -1.04 -0.16
CA GLY A 269 12.96 0.35 -0.22
C GLY A 269 11.79 1.33 -0.30
N ILE A 270 10.70 0.99 0.37
CA ILE A 270 9.48 1.81 0.43
C ILE A 270 9.66 2.87 1.51
N MET A 271 9.45 4.13 1.14
CA MET A 271 9.31 5.21 2.11
C MET A 271 7.87 5.70 2.11
N ILE A 272 7.22 5.64 3.28
CA ILE A 272 5.95 6.34 3.52
C ILE A 272 6.21 7.47 4.50
N ASP A 273 6.47 8.66 3.98
CA ASP A 273 6.77 9.83 4.79
C ASP A 273 5.48 10.46 5.36
N HIS A 274 5.52 10.79 6.65
CA HIS A 274 4.41 11.21 7.52
C HIS A 274 3.24 10.20 7.66
N ALA A 275 2.92 9.46 6.60
CA ALA A 275 2.04 8.29 6.49
C ALA A 275 0.55 8.45 6.81
N THR A 276 0.15 9.48 7.56
CA THR A 276 -1.24 9.68 7.94
C THR A 276 -2.18 9.64 6.74
N GLY A 277 -3.22 8.82 6.82
CA GLY A 277 -4.27 8.73 5.80
C GLY A 277 -3.86 8.02 4.51
N VAL A 278 -2.74 7.28 4.50
CA VAL A 278 -2.40 6.42 3.36
C VAL A 278 -3.34 5.22 3.30
N VAL A 279 -3.86 4.96 2.10
CA VAL A 279 -4.79 3.84 1.83
C VAL A 279 -4.31 3.05 0.61
N ILE A 280 -4.09 1.75 0.75
CA ILE A 280 -3.63 0.86 -0.33
C ILE A 280 -4.53 -0.38 -0.38
N GLY A 281 -5.26 -0.53 -1.48
CA GLY A 281 -6.29 -1.56 -1.61
C GLY A 281 -5.78 -2.95 -2.01
N GLU A 282 -6.69 -3.92 -1.94
CA GLU A 282 -6.43 -5.38 -2.04
C GLU A 282 -5.56 -5.83 -3.22
N THR A 283 -5.77 -5.26 -4.40
CA THR A 283 -5.10 -5.71 -5.63
C THR A 283 -4.04 -4.72 -6.08
N ALA A 284 -3.62 -3.80 -5.20
CA ALA A 284 -2.59 -2.83 -5.53
C ALA A 284 -1.23 -3.53 -5.59
N VAL A 285 -0.41 -3.12 -6.55
CA VAL A 285 0.98 -3.53 -6.66
C VAL A 285 1.83 -2.28 -6.58
N VAL A 286 2.81 -2.28 -5.69
CA VAL A 286 3.77 -1.19 -5.51
C VAL A 286 5.15 -1.77 -5.71
N GLY A 287 5.87 -1.28 -6.72
CA GLY A 287 7.24 -1.69 -7.01
C GLY A 287 8.22 -1.25 -5.93
N ASP A 288 9.47 -1.63 -6.13
CA ASP A 288 10.58 -1.21 -5.27
C ASP A 288 10.88 0.29 -5.37
N ASN A 289 11.55 0.84 -4.36
CA ASN A 289 12.03 2.22 -4.35
C ASN A 289 10.94 3.27 -4.52
N VAL A 290 9.71 2.97 -4.13
CA VAL A 290 8.62 3.93 -4.16
C VAL A 290 8.64 4.80 -2.91
N SER A 291 8.48 6.11 -3.11
CA SER A 291 8.26 7.05 -2.02
C SER A 291 6.86 7.64 -2.10
N MET A 292 6.15 7.62 -0.98
CA MET A 292 4.79 8.13 -0.84
C MET A 292 4.74 9.09 0.34
N LEU A 293 4.03 10.20 0.18
CA LEU A 293 3.74 11.12 1.26
C LEU A 293 2.39 10.77 1.92
N HIS A 294 2.02 11.47 2.98
CA HIS A 294 0.72 11.35 3.63
C HIS A 294 -0.47 11.56 2.68
N HIS A 295 -1.63 10.99 3.04
CA HIS A 295 -2.89 11.02 2.29
C HIS A 295 -2.85 10.41 0.88
N VAL A 296 -1.82 9.66 0.53
CA VAL A 296 -1.81 8.91 -0.75
C VAL A 296 -2.86 7.80 -0.73
N THR A 297 -3.67 7.72 -1.78
CA THR A 297 -4.70 6.68 -1.96
C THR A 297 -4.44 5.88 -3.22
N LEU A 298 -4.24 4.56 -3.09
CA LEU A 298 -4.22 3.58 -4.17
C LEU A 298 -5.52 2.78 -4.14
N GLY A 299 -6.57 3.38 -4.71
CA GLY A 299 -7.97 3.00 -4.50
C GLY A 299 -8.64 2.32 -5.69
N GLY A 300 -9.78 1.69 -5.42
CA GLY A 300 -10.65 1.12 -6.44
C GLY A 300 -11.48 2.17 -7.18
N SER A 301 -11.85 1.91 -8.43
CA SER A 301 -12.74 2.79 -9.22
C SER A 301 -14.24 2.41 -9.17
N GLY A 302 -14.61 1.32 -8.49
CA GLY A 302 -16.00 0.84 -8.45
C GLY A 302 -16.19 -0.47 -7.67
N THR A 303 -17.33 -1.14 -7.88
CA THR A 303 -17.76 -2.36 -7.15
C THR A 303 -17.40 -3.68 -7.85
N SER A 304 -16.66 -3.62 -8.95
CA SER A 304 -16.26 -4.81 -9.71
C SER A 304 -15.34 -5.73 -8.88
N ARG A 305 -15.51 -7.04 -9.04
CA ARG A 305 -14.59 -8.04 -8.49
C ARG A 305 -13.42 -8.24 -9.45
N GLY A 306 -12.21 -8.44 -8.93
CA GLY A 306 -10.99 -8.61 -9.71
C GLY A 306 -9.97 -7.48 -9.50
N VAL A 307 -8.99 -7.39 -10.41
CA VAL A 307 -7.97 -6.33 -10.41
C VAL A 307 -8.65 -4.99 -10.63
N ARG A 308 -8.56 -4.13 -9.60
CA ARG A 308 -9.29 -2.85 -9.56
C ARG A 308 -8.51 -1.72 -8.92
N HIS A 309 -7.31 -2.01 -8.42
CA HIS A 309 -6.43 -1.04 -7.79
C HIS A 309 -5.18 -0.80 -8.65
N PRO A 310 -4.43 0.28 -8.38
CA PRO A 310 -3.31 0.68 -9.21
C PRO A 310 -2.13 -0.27 -9.18
N THR A 311 -1.31 -0.17 -10.23
CA THR A 311 0.07 -0.69 -10.27
C THR A 311 1.02 0.50 -10.29
N ILE A 312 1.86 0.61 -9.27
CA ILE A 312 2.87 1.66 -9.13
C ILE A 312 4.22 1.05 -9.48
N GLY A 313 4.86 1.57 -10.52
CA GLY A 313 6.17 1.13 -10.98
C GLY A 313 7.28 1.48 -10.00
N HIS A 314 8.45 0.91 -10.23
CA HIS A 314 9.63 1.13 -9.40
C HIS A 314 10.10 2.59 -9.43
N GLY A 315 10.65 3.09 -8.32
CA GLY A 315 11.24 4.44 -8.26
C GLY A 315 10.23 5.58 -8.40
N VAL A 316 8.93 5.30 -8.25
CA VAL A 316 7.88 6.33 -8.36
C VAL A 316 7.83 7.19 -7.11
N LEU A 317 7.66 8.50 -7.32
CA LEU A 317 7.37 9.47 -6.25
C LEU A 317 5.91 9.92 -6.31
N LEU A 318 5.14 9.65 -5.25
CA LEU A 318 3.78 10.14 -5.07
C LEU A 318 3.75 11.24 -4.00
N GLY A 319 3.46 12.47 -4.42
CA GLY A 319 3.33 13.62 -3.53
C GLY A 319 2.16 13.51 -2.54
N ALA A 320 2.09 14.45 -1.61
CA ALA A 320 1.07 14.45 -0.55
C ALA A 320 -0.34 14.49 -1.14
N GLY A 321 -1.26 13.66 -0.64
CA GLY A 321 -2.66 13.65 -1.07
C GLY A 321 -2.91 13.12 -2.48
N VAL A 322 -1.92 12.51 -3.14
CA VAL A 322 -2.13 11.91 -4.46
C VAL A 322 -3.12 10.75 -4.38
N THR A 323 -4.13 10.77 -5.26
CA THR A 323 -5.15 9.73 -5.34
C THR A 323 -5.09 9.06 -6.71
N VAL A 324 -4.76 7.76 -6.74
CA VAL A 324 -4.73 6.93 -7.95
C VAL A 324 -5.88 5.94 -7.88
N LEU A 325 -6.81 5.97 -8.84
CA LEU A 325 -8.07 5.21 -8.79
C LEU A 325 -8.21 4.26 -9.98
N GLY A 326 -8.56 3.01 -9.68
CA GLY A 326 -8.81 1.98 -10.66
C GLY A 326 -7.57 1.17 -11.03
N PRO A 327 -7.69 0.24 -11.99
CA PRO A 327 -6.57 -0.57 -12.50
C PRO A 327 -5.70 0.29 -13.43
N VAL A 328 -5.09 1.34 -12.87
CA VAL A 328 -4.25 2.32 -13.55
C VAL A 328 -2.78 2.02 -13.25
N THR A 329 -1.93 2.15 -14.24
CA THR A 329 -0.47 2.00 -14.08
C THR A 329 0.20 3.36 -14.00
N VAL A 330 1.02 3.56 -12.98
CA VAL A 330 2.00 4.66 -12.93
C VAL A 330 3.36 4.07 -13.26
N GLY A 331 3.89 4.35 -14.44
CA GLY A 331 5.14 3.78 -14.94
C GLY A 331 6.34 4.10 -14.04
N ALA A 332 7.38 3.27 -14.16
CA ALA A 332 8.59 3.39 -13.33
C ALA A 332 9.27 4.77 -13.50
N GLY A 333 9.92 5.27 -12.44
CA GLY A 333 10.62 6.56 -12.44
C GLY A 333 9.72 7.78 -12.58
N SER A 334 8.40 7.62 -12.55
CA SER A 334 7.46 8.73 -12.68
C SER A 334 7.24 9.47 -11.35
N LYS A 335 6.83 10.73 -11.47
CA LYS A 335 6.57 11.63 -10.35
C LYS A 335 5.17 12.21 -10.48
N VAL A 336 4.36 12.07 -9.43
CA VAL A 336 3.00 12.61 -9.37
C VAL A 336 2.95 13.70 -8.30
N GLY A 337 2.61 14.92 -8.70
CA GLY A 337 2.60 16.06 -7.79
C GLY A 337 1.46 16.02 -6.77
N ALA A 338 1.67 16.69 -5.65
CA ALA A 338 0.74 16.71 -4.53
C ALA A 338 -0.69 17.10 -4.94
N GLY A 339 -1.69 16.47 -4.32
CA GLY A 339 -3.11 16.72 -4.54
C GLY A 339 -3.68 16.23 -5.87
N SER A 340 -2.89 15.51 -6.68
CA SER A 340 -3.32 15.07 -8.01
C SER A 340 -4.25 13.86 -7.96
N VAL A 341 -5.17 13.76 -8.93
CA VAL A 341 -6.09 12.61 -9.09
C VAL A 341 -5.80 11.89 -10.40
N VAL A 342 -5.19 10.71 -10.31
CA VAL A 342 -4.77 9.89 -11.45
C VAL A 342 -5.84 8.83 -11.75
N VAL A 343 -6.43 8.92 -12.94
CA VAL A 343 -7.49 8.02 -13.43
C VAL A 343 -7.16 7.40 -14.79
N THR A 344 -5.96 7.67 -15.32
CA THR A 344 -5.45 7.17 -16.60
C THR A 344 -3.97 6.80 -16.43
N ASP A 345 -3.51 5.83 -17.20
CA ASP A 345 -2.12 5.35 -17.14
C ASP A 345 -1.12 6.50 -17.36
N ILE A 346 -0.05 6.51 -16.56
CA ILE A 346 1.08 7.42 -16.67
C ILE A 346 2.26 6.59 -17.21
N PRO A 347 2.90 6.98 -18.33
CA PRO A 347 4.07 6.27 -18.85
C PRO A 347 5.26 6.35 -17.89
N CYS A 348 6.32 5.57 -18.13
CA CYS A 348 7.56 5.70 -17.35
C CYS A 348 8.15 7.12 -17.45
N HIS A 349 8.92 7.51 -16.46
CA HIS A 349 9.75 8.72 -16.47
C HIS A 349 8.97 10.00 -16.77
N ALA A 350 7.72 10.07 -16.31
CA ALA A 350 6.81 11.17 -16.58
C ALA A 350 6.46 11.94 -15.30
N VAL A 351 6.17 13.23 -15.48
CA VAL A 351 5.67 14.10 -14.41
C VAL A 351 4.21 14.39 -14.69
N ALA A 352 3.34 14.08 -13.72
CA ALA A 352 1.90 14.33 -13.82
C ALA A 352 1.36 15.15 -12.65
N VAL A 353 0.45 16.08 -12.95
CA VAL A 353 -0.22 16.93 -11.95
C VAL A 353 -1.67 17.21 -12.28
N GLY A 354 -2.47 17.55 -11.26
CA GLY A 354 -3.80 18.14 -11.42
C GLY A 354 -4.95 17.17 -11.15
N VAL A 355 -6.17 17.69 -11.31
CA VAL A 355 -7.43 16.97 -11.03
C VAL A 355 -8.38 17.15 -12.22
N PRO A 356 -8.56 16.14 -13.09
CA PRO A 356 -7.74 14.92 -13.20
C PRO A 356 -6.31 15.21 -13.67
N ALA A 357 -5.38 14.32 -13.32
CA ALA A 357 -3.97 14.49 -13.60
C ALA A 357 -3.67 14.52 -15.10
N ARG A 358 -2.70 15.34 -15.49
CA ARG A 358 -2.18 15.48 -16.86
C ARG A 358 -0.66 15.41 -16.82
N ILE A 359 -0.08 14.78 -17.83
CA ILE A 359 1.37 14.71 -18.00
C ILE A 359 1.85 16.08 -18.46
N ILE A 360 2.77 16.68 -17.70
CA ILE A 360 3.38 17.99 -18.01
C ILE A 360 4.81 17.88 -18.51
N LYS A 361 5.49 16.75 -18.23
CA LYS A 361 6.86 16.48 -18.66
C LYS A 361 7.05 14.98 -18.88
N ARG A 362 7.92 14.62 -19.82
CA ARG A 362 8.35 13.24 -20.11
C ARG A 362 9.87 13.15 -20.10
N ASP A 363 10.37 11.92 -20.13
CA ASP A 363 11.79 11.60 -20.27
C ASP A 363 12.64 12.12 -19.10
N LEU A 364 12.15 11.93 -17.87
CA LEU A 364 12.99 12.08 -16.68
C LEU A 364 14.17 11.11 -16.75
N ILE A 365 15.38 11.67 -16.76
CA ILE A 365 16.62 10.88 -16.79
C ILE A 365 17.02 10.41 -15.38
N LYS A 366 16.46 11.02 -14.32
CA LYS A 366 16.83 10.77 -12.92
C LYS A 366 15.65 10.24 -12.12
N GLU A 367 15.96 9.39 -11.15
CA GLU A 367 14.96 8.87 -10.23
C GLU A 367 14.42 9.98 -9.32
N PRO A 368 13.10 10.23 -9.31
CA PRO A 368 12.53 11.32 -8.54
C PRO A 368 12.63 11.08 -7.02
N VAL A 369 12.73 9.83 -6.58
CA VAL A 369 12.82 9.45 -5.17
C VAL A 369 14.16 9.79 -4.53
N ASN A 370 15.23 9.98 -5.31
CA ASN A 370 16.55 10.30 -4.75
C ASN A 370 16.67 11.75 -4.33
N THR A 371 15.93 12.65 -4.98
CA THR A 371 15.91 14.08 -4.60
C THR A 371 14.71 14.43 -3.73
N MET A 372 13.67 13.58 -3.74
CA MET A 372 12.38 13.86 -3.11
C MET A 372 11.79 15.23 -3.51
N ASP A 373 12.23 15.80 -4.64
CA ASP A 373 11.85 17.15 -5.04
C ASP A 373 10.34 17.22 -5.30
N GLN A 374 9.68 18.21 -4.69
CA GLN A 374 8.25 18.44 -4.80
C GLN A 374 7.92 19.69 -5.64
N CYS A 375 8.89 20.34 -6.27
CA CYS A 375 8.70 21.68 -6.86
C CYS A 375 9.25 21.84 -8.28
N VAL A 376 10.51 21.44 -8.53
CA VAL A 376 11.30 21.93 -9.69
C VAL A 376 10.75 21.45 -11.05
N ASP A 377 10.04 20.32 -11.09
CA ASP A 377 9.44 19.79 -12.32
C ASP A 377 7.97 20.17 -12.55
N PHE A 378 7.34 20.87 -11.61
CA PHE A 378 5.91 21.17 -11.66
C PHE A 378 5.58 22.58 -12.18
N VAL A 379 6.57 23.44 -12.29
CA VAL A 379 6.41 24.78 -12.85
C VAL A 379 6.34 24.66 -14.37
N LEU A 380 5.13 24.75 -14.91
CA LEU A 380 4.95 25.11 -16.30
C LEU A 380 5.43 26.57 -16.41
N ASN A 381 6.43 26.84 -17.25
CA ASN A 381 6.77 28.20 -17.65
C ASN A 381 5.57 28.78 -18.41
N TYR A 382 4.56 29.24 -17.69
CA TYR A 382 3.61 30.20 -18.22
C TYR A 382 4.35 31.52 -18.23
N ASP A 383 4.85 31.93 -19.40
CA ASP A 383 5.07 33.35 -19.66
C ASP A 383 3.69 34.01 -19.51
N ILE A 384 3.48 34.73 -18.40
CA ILE A 384 2.25 35.49 -18.10
C ILE A 384 2.27 36.81 -18.88
#